data_AF-S2JJE3-F1
#
_entry.id   AF-S2JJE3-F1
#
_cell.length_a   1.000
_cell.length_b   1.000
_cell.length_c   1.000
_cell.angle_alpha   90.00
_cell.angle_beta   90.00
_cell.angle_gamma   90.00
#
_symmetry.space_group_name_H-M   'P 1'
#
loop_
_entity.id
_entity.type
_entity.pdbx_description
1 polymer ?
#
loop_
_entity_poly.entity_id
_entity_poly.type
_entity_poly.pdbx_seq_one_letter_code
_entity_poly.pdbx_strand_id
1 'polypeptide(L)'
;MSAIKKEIEHLFNPDRKLSDFPGKVIAKVPDDRVTKEYHLTSKGVLIDPVTEREYSLFDDEGKYYCFYFKNDRSRSVYVRADEIMVYSFYHGMCGEQQLMDVVHHDRFSRNLSIETLVPIFSLEQLQSYFVWRLSEMNESRFLVAKSHKPDNYSMSSYLVSEDGVVFGLESKIFLSPKKGKSIYACLSVVVDLIDGGKATINTKEHLIVAATFREEGMGPGKEVHHIDGNPRNNAARNLVWLTKEEHMQVHHGICHQRHNARRPVMMYHFQPDVELLK
;
A
#
# COMPACT_ATOMS: atom_id res chain seq x y z
N MET A 1 7.73 -11.43 14.61
CA MET A 1 7.23 -12.15 13.42
C MET A 1 6.43 -13.41 13.76
N SER A 2 6.83 -14.26 14.72
CA SER A 2 6.13 -15.53 15.03
C SER A 2 4.63 -15.41 15.41
N ALA A 3 4.23 -14.41 16.20
CA ALA A 3 2.83 -14.26 16.63
C ALA A 3 1.89 -13.74 15.53
N ILE A 4 2.29 -12.66 14.84
CA ILE A 4 1.56 -12.11 13.69
C ILE A 4 1.43 -13.17 12.59
N LYS A 5 2.49 -13.94 12.34
CA LYS A 5 2.43 -15.03 11.37
C LYS A 5 1.41 -16.10 11.75
N LYS A 6 1.28 -16.46 13.04
CA LYS A 6 0.27 -17.45 13.49
C LYS A 6 -1.16 -16.95 13.39
N GLU A 7 -1.41 -15.67 13.70
CA GLU A 7 -2.73 -15.06 13.56
C GLU A 7 -3.12 -14.92 12.09
N ILE A 8 -2.15 -14.54 11.25
CA ILE A 8 -2.30 -14.57 9.79
C ILE A 8 -2.52 -15.99 9.31
N GLU A 9 -1.71 -16.99 9.69
CA GLU A 9 -1.83 -18.39 9.23
C GLU A 9 -3.17 -19.02 9.65
N HIS A 10 -3.75 -18.60 10.77
CA HIS A 10 -5.05 -19.11 11.21
C HIS A 10 -6.21 -18.54 10.38
N LEU A 11 -6.18 -17.25 10.05
CA LEU A 11 -7.21 -16.57 9.26
C LEU A 11 -6.99 -16.74 7.74
N PHE A 12 -5.73 -16.75 7.35
CA PHE A 12 -5.16 -16.79 6.02
C PHE A 12 -4.21 -17.98 5.96
N ASN A 13 -4.75 -19.20 6.01
CA ASN A 13 -3.92 -20.36 5.72
C ASN A 13 -3.57 -20.29 4.21
N PRO A 14 -2.34 -19.89 3.84
CA PRO A 14 -1.97 -19.72 2.43
C PRO A 14 -1.93 -21.08 1.70
N ASP A 15 -1.97 -22.18 2.46
CA ASP A 15 -2.05 -23.54 1.95
C ASP A 15 -3.49 -24.04 1.76
N ARG A 16 -4.52 -23.18 1.94
CA ARG A 16 -5.91 -23.57 1.60
C ARG A 16 -5.98 -23.93 0.12
N LYS A 17 -6.45 -25.14 -0.16
CA LYS A 17 -6.62 -25.67 -1.52
C LYS A 17 -8.08 -25.57 -1.92
N LEU A 18 -8.35 -25.55 -3.23
CA LEU A 18 -9.71 -25.65 -3.74
C LEU A 18 -10.51 -26.84 -3.16
N SER A 19 -9.83 -27.94 -2.80
CA SER A 19 -10.44 -29.12 -2.17
C SER A 19 -11.04 -28.86 -0.79
N ASP A 20 -10.65 -27.76 -0.14
CA ASP A 20 -11.14 -27.38 1.19
C ASP A 20 -12.52 -26.70 1.11
N PHE A 21 -12.97 -26.36 -0.10
CA PHE A 21 -14.24 -25.72 -0.36
C PHE A 21 -15.18 -26.65 -1.13
N PRO A 22 -16.51 -26.56 -0.91
CA PRO A 22 -17.48 -27.26 -1.76
C PRO A 22 -17.31 -26.81 -3.22
N GLY A 23 -17.53 -27.70 -4.19
CA GLY A 23 -17.41 -27.31 -5.60
C GLY A 23 -18.45 -26.28 -6.05
N LYS A 24 -19.58 -26.19 -5.34
CA LYS A 24 -20.74 -25.34 -5.66
C LYS A 24 -21.56 -25.06 -4.40
N VAL A 25 -22.06 -23.83 -4.27
CA VAL A 25 -22.89 -23.36 -3.15
C VAL A 25 -24.07 -22.52 -3.65
N ILE A 26 -25.06 -22.27 -2.78
CA ILE A 26 -26.09 -21.26 -3.03
C ILE A 26 -25.47 -19.87 -2.84
N ALA A 27 -25.63 -19.01 -3.83
CA ALA A 27 -25.09 -17.65 -3.80
C ALA A 27 -25.77 -16.81 -2.71
N LYS A 28 -24.98 -16.21 -1.84
CA LYS A 28 -25.42 -15.22 -0.85
C LYS A 28 -25.16 -13.82 -1.41
N VAL A 29 -26.17 -13.26 -2.07
CA VAL A 29 -26.07 -11.93 -2.68
C VAL A 29 -26.43 -10.86 -1.64
N PRO A 30 -25.52 -9.92 -1.31
CA PRO A 30 -25.75 -8.87 -0.32
C PRO A 30 -26.66 -7.73 -0.84
N ASP A 31 -27.74 -8.07 -1.54
CA ASP A 31 -28.72 -7.12 -2.08
C ASP A 31 -30.13 -7.75 -2.05
N ASP A 32 -31.02 -7.18 -1.24
CA ASP A 32 -32.38 -7.68 -0.98
C ASP A 32 -33.28 -7.63 -2.22
N ARG A 33 -32.90 -6.89 -3.26
CA ARG A 33 -33.62 -6.83 -4.52
C ARG A 33 -33.37 -8.06 -5.39
N VAL A 34 -32.35 -8.87 -5.08
CA VAL A 34 -32.06 -10.13 -5.75
C VAL A 34 -32.79 -11.26 -5.03
N THR A 35 -34.03 -11.50 -5.46
CA THR A 35 -34.92 -12.52 -4.85
C THR A 35 -34.76 -13.91 -5.46
N LYS A 36 -34.20 -13.99 -6.67
CA LYS A 36 -33.95 -15.25 -7.36
C LYS A 36 -32.74 -15.95 -6.77
N GLU A 37 -32.86 -17.25 -6.55
CA GLU A 37 -31.74 -18.10 -6.12
C GLU A 37 -30.78 -18.36 -7.28
N TYR A 38 -29.48 -18.31 -6.98
CA TYR A 38 -28.40 -18.66 -7.90
C TYR A 38 -27.44 -19.63 -7.23
N HIS A 39 -26.73 -20.39 -8.05
CA HIS A 39 -25.61 -21.21 -7.61
C HIS A 39 -24.29 -20.58 -8.01
N LEU A 40 -23.27 -20.76 -7.17
CA LEU A 40 -21.93 -20.24 -7.39
C LEU A 40 -20.92 -21.37 -7.28
N THR A 41 -20.07 -21.54 -8.28
CA THR A 41 -19.00 -22.54 -8.24
C THR A 41 -17.76 -21.99 -7.54
N SER A 42 -16.90 -22.86 -7.02
CA SER A 42 -15.63 -22.45 -6.38
C SER A 42 -14.65 -21.76 -7.34
N LYS A 43 -14.91 -21.81 -8.65
CA LYS A 43 -14.16 -21.12 -9.71
C LYS A 43 -14.73 -19.75 -10.08
N GLY A 44 -15.80 -19.29 -9.41
CA GLY A 44 -16.40 -17.98 -9.68
C GLY A 44 -17.40 -17.94 -10.83
N VAL A 45 -17.98 -19.08 -11.22
CA VAL A 45 -19.07 -19.12 -12.20
C VAL A 45 -20.42 -19.08 -11.48
N LEU A 46 -21.24 -18.07 -11.81
CA LEU A 46 -22.61 -17.93 -11.33
C LEU A 46 -23.58 -18.61 -12.32
N ILE A 47 -24.46 -19.47 -11.79
CA ILE A 47 -25.34 -20.35 -12.56
C ILE A 47 -26.78 -20.18 -12.07
N ASP A 48 -27.72 -20.02 -13.00
CA ASP A 48 -29.14 -20.13 -12.70
C ASP A 48 -29.52 -21.61 -12.53
N PRO A 49 -29.99 -22.05 -11.35
CA PRO A 49 -30.32 -23.44 -11.09
C PRO A 49 -31.45 -24.00 -11.97
N VAL A 50 -32.32 -23.14 -12.51
CA VAL A 50 -33.48 -23.57 -13.31
C VAL A 50 -33.12 -23.69 -14.78
N THR A 51 -32.36 -22.74 -15.32
CA THR A 51 -32.04 -22.69 -16.75
C THR A 51 -30.65 -23.25 -17.09
N GLU A 52 -29.85 -23.56 -16.07
CA GLU A 52 -28.42 -23.93 -16.17
C GLU A 52 -27.56 -22.90 -16.90
N ARG A 53 -28.08 -21.69 -17.09
CA ARG A 53 -27.36 -20.61 -17.76
C ARG A 53 -26.24 -20.07 -16.86
N GLU A 54 -25.04 -20.00 -17.42
CA GLU A 54 -23.91 -19.31 -16.82
C GLU A 54 -23.97 -17.80 -17.09
N TYR A 55 -23.61 -17.01 -16.08
CA TYR A 55 -23.59 -15.55 -16.15
C TYR A 55 -22.16 -15.04 -16.36
N SER A 56 -21.98 -14.22 -17.39
CA SER A 56 -20.72 -13.54 -17.66
C SER A 56 -20.45 -12.44 -16.63
N LEU A 57 -19.17 -12.26 -16.29
CA LEU A 57 -18.71 -11.10 -15.54
C LEU A 57 -18.79 -9.84 -16.39
N PHE A 58 -19.22 -8.74 -15.76
CA PHE A 58 -19.17 -7.40 -16.32
C PHE A 58 -18.01 -6.62 -15.70
N ASP A 59 -17.28 -5.85 -16.52
CA ASP A 59 -16.16 -5.01 -16.10
C ASP A 59 -16.67 -3.59 -15.82
N ASP A 60 -16.67 -3.17 -14.55
CA ASP A 60 -17.09 -1.83 -14.12
C ASP A 60 -15.92 -0.84 -14.22
N GLU A 61 -15.59 -0.44 -15.46
CA GLU A 61 -14.53 0.53 -15.78
C GLU A 61 -13.15 0.18 -15.17
N GLY A 62 -12.84 -1.12 -15.04
CA GLY A 62 -11.59 -1.60 -14.46
C GLY A 62 -11.52 -1.51 -12.94
N LYS A 63 -12.61 -1.11 -12.26
CA LYS A 63 -12.66 -1.03 -10.80
C LYS A 63 -12.94 -2.39 -10.18
N TYR A 64 -14.01 -3.06 -10.62
CA TYR A 64 -14.43 -4.37 -10.12
C TYR A 64 -15.11 -5.21 -11.21
N TYR A 65 -15.13 -6.52 -11.00
CA TYR A 65 -16.00 -7.41 -11.75
C TYR A 65 -17.32 -7.58 -11.02
N CYS A 66 -18.41 -7.46 -11.76
CA CYS A 66 -19.76 -7.51 -11.21
C CYS A 66 -20.59 -8.61 -11.88
N PHE A 67 -21.48 -9.22 -11.11
CA PHE A 67 -22.60 -9.95 -11.67
C PHE A 67 -23.78 -9.01 -11.90
N TYR A 68 -24.51 -9.28 -12.98
CA TYR A 68 -25.65 -8.50 -13.42
C TYR A 68 -26.95 -9.27 -13.15
N PHE A 69 -27.83 -8.68 -12.35
CA PHE A 69 -29.11 -9.26 -11.98
C PHE A 69 -30.26 -8.42 -12.55
N LYS A 70 -31.17 -9.05 -13.31
CA LYS A 70 -32.43 -8.43 -13.73
C LYS A 70 -33.52 -8.73 -12.70
N ASN A 71 -34.17 -7.68 -12.22
CA ASN A 71 -35.41 -7.80 -11.44
C ASN A 71 -36.62 -7.52 -12.35
N ASP A 72 -37.76 -8.16 -12.08
CA ASP A 72 -39.04 -8.02 -12.79
C ASP A 72 -39.49 -6.55 -12.94
N ARG A 73 -39.08 -5.67 -12.03
CA ARG A 73 -39.38 -4.22 -12.08
C ARG A 73 -38.47 -3.40 -13.00
N SER A 74 -37.75 -4.03 -13.93
CA SER A 74 -36.85 -3.39 -14.90
C SER A 74 -35.68 -2.59 -14.30
N ARG A 75 -35.38 -2.76 -13.00
CA ARG A 75 -34.17 -2.21 -12.38
C ARG A 75 -33.11 -3.30 -12.37
N SER A 76 -31.94 -2.95 -12.89
CA SER A 76 -30.77 -3.82 -12.86
C SER A 76 -29.99 -3.60 -11.59
N VAL A 77 -29.45 -4.68 -11.02
CA VAL A 77 -28.56 -4.62 -9.86
C VAL A 77 -27.19 -5.14 -10.27
N TYR A 78 -26.16 -4.40 -9.90
CA TYR A 78 -24.76 -4.78 -10.06
C TYR A 78 -24.21 -5.06 -8.68
N VAL A 79 -23.65 -6.25 -8.51
CA VAL A 79 -23.04 -6.65 -7.24
C VAL A 79 -21.64 -7.18 -7.54
N ARG A 80 -20.69 -6.78 -6.71
CA ARG A 80 -19.30 -7.21 -6.78
C ARG A 80 -19.20 -8.73 -6.70
N ALA A 81 -18.54 -9.33 -7.69
CA ALA A 81 -18.48 -10.77 -7.85
C ALA A 81 -17.60 -11.42 -6.77
N ASP A 82 -16.49 -10.79 -6.41
CA ASP A 82 -15.59 -11.20 -5.33
C ASP A 82 -16.26 -11.17 -3.94
N GLU A 83 -17.09 -10.16 -3.67
CA GLU A 83 -17.90 -10.10 -2.45
C GLU A 83 -18.94 -11.22 -2.39
N ILE A 84 -19.67 -11.49 -3.48
CA ILE A 84 -20.61 -12.62 -3.54
C ILE A 84 -19.88 -13.94 -3.31
N MET A 85 -18.69 -14.12 -3.91
CA MET A 85 -17.86 -15.30 -3.66
C MET A 85 -17.56 -15.48 -2.18
N VAL A 86 -17.04 -14.43 -1.53
CA VAL A 86 -16.72 -14.48 -0.10
C VAL A 86 -17.96 -14.74 0.75
N TYR A 87 -19.04 -14.00 0.57
CA TYR A 87 -20.27 -14.18 1.35
C TYR A 87 -20.89 -15.56 1.19
N SER A 88 -20.75 -16.19 0.01
CA SER A 88 -21.32 -17.50 -0.26
C SER A 88 -20.47 -18.63 0.34
N PHE A 89 -19.15 -18.58 0.18
CA PHE A 89 -18.25 -19.65 0.59
C PHE A 89 -17.80 -19.56 2.05
N TYR A 90 -17.73 -18.35 2.61
CA TYR A 90 -17.41 -18.11 4.01
C TYR A 90 -18.66 -17.93 4.88
N HIS A 91 -19.85 -18.24 4.34
CA HIS A 91 -21.10 -18.14 5.09
C HIS A 91 -21.06 -18.97 6.37
N GLY A 92 -21.30 -18.32 7.52
CA GLY A 92 -21.26 -18.97 8.84
C GLY A 92 -19.84 -19.16 9.41
N MET A 93 -18.78 -18.89 8.65
CA MET A 93 -17.39 -18.98 9.14
C MET A 93 -16.91 -17.69 9.82
N CYS A 94 -17.43 -16.54 9.39
CA CYS A 94 -16.92 -15.23 9.80
C CYS A 94 -17.79 -14.51 10.85
N GLY A 95 -18.75 -15.23 11.46
CA GLY A 95 -19.67 -14.67 12.46
C GLY A 95 -20.47 -13.48 11.93
N GLU A 96 -20.66 -12.46 12.77
CA GLU A 96 -21.37 -11.21 12.45
C GLU A 96 -20.44 -10.11 11.92
N GLN A 97 -19.19 -10.42 11.60
CA GLN A 97 -18.23 -9.42 11.12
C GLN A 97 -18.62 -8.90 9.74
N GLN A 98 -18.62 -7.57 9.57
CA GLN A 98 -18.84 -6.95 8.27
C GLN A 98 -17.58 -7.12 7.41
N LEU A 99 -17.76 -7.59 6.18
CA LEU A 99 -16.69 -7.66 5.19
C LEU A 99 -16.22 -6.23 4.87
N MET A 100 -14.94 -5.95 5.11
CA MET A 100 -14.32 -4.66 4.83
C MET A 100 -13.77 -4.62 3.40
N ASP A 101 -13.11 -5.69 2.96
CA ASP A 101 -12.53 -5.78 1.62
C ASP A 101 -12.34 -7.25 1.19
N VAL A 102 -12.09 -7.46 -0.10
CA VAL A 102 -11.66 -8.74 -0.68
C VAL A 102 -10.35 -8.50 -1.45
N VAL A 103 -9.31 -9.23 -1.10
CA VAL A 103 -8.00 -9.12 -1.75
C VAL A 103 -7.78 -10.33 -2.66
N HIS A 104 -7.40 -10.07 -3.91
CA HIS A 104 -6.97 -11.11 -4.85
C HIS A 104 -5.49 -11.42 -4.64
N HIS A 105 -5.19 -12.60 -4.11
CA HIS A 105 -3.83 -13.01 -3.77
C HIS A 105 -2.90 -13.11 -4.99
N ASP A 106 -3.46 -13.51 -6.12
CA ASP A 106 -2.78 -13.65 -7.41
C ASP A 106 -2.64 -12.33 -8.18
N ARG A 107 -3.26 -11.24 -7.68
CA ARG A 107 -3.33 -9.91 -8.29
C ARG A 107 -4.16 -9.86 -9.58
N PHE A 108 -4.94 -10.89 -9.88
CA PHE A 108 -5.81 -10.92 -11.05
C PHE A 108 -7.27 -10.79 -10.60
N SER A 109 -7.82 -9.57 -10.71
CA SER A 109 -9.20 -9.29 -10.33
C SER A 109 -10.25 -10.13 -11.09
N ARG A 110 -9.90 -10.65 -12.28
CA ARG A 110 -10.74 -11.58 -13.05
C ARG A 110 -10.77 -13.00 -12.48
N ASN A 111 -9.77 -13.38 -11.71
CA ASN A 111 -9.72 -14.71 -11.12
C ASN A 111 -10.56 -14.71 -9.83
N LEU A 112 -11.75 -15.29 -9.94
CA LEU A 112 -12.70 -15.45 -8.86
C LEU A 112 -12.64 -16.86 -8.24
N SER A 113 -11.55 -17.60 -8.44
CA SER A 113 -11.34 -18.85 -7.71
C SER A 113 -11.32 -18.55 -6.20
N ILE A 114 -12.08 -19.29 -5.41
CA ILE A 114 -12.19 -19.00 -3.97
C ILE A 114 -10.85 -19.13 -3.24
N GLU A 115 -9.94 -19.94 -3.77
CA GLU A 115 -8.58 -20.10 -3.22
C GLU A 115 -7.68 -18.87 -3.48
N THR A 116 -8.03 -18.01 -4.43
CA THR A 116 -7.30 -16.77 -4.72
C THR A 116 -7.90 -15.54 -4.04
N LEU A 117 -9.05 -15.69 -3.37
CA LEU A 117 -9.74 -14.61 -2.67
C LEU A 117 -9.45 -14.65 -1.17
N VAL A 118 -9.07 -13.49 -0.66
CA VAL A 118 -8.71 -13.29 0.74
C VAL A 118 -9.72 -12.32 1.36
N PRO A 119 -10.65 -12.81 2.22
CA PRO A 119 -11.62 -11.94 2.86
C PRO A 119 -10.96 -11.13 3.98
N ILE A 120 -11.27 -9.84 4.05
CA ILE A 120 -10.73 -8.93 5.05
C ILE A 120 -11.88 -8.30 5.83
N PHE A 121 -11.83 -8.39 7.16
CA PHE A 121 -12.87 -7.91 8.07
C PHE A 121 -12.41 -6.74 8.96
N SER A 122 -11.10 -6.46 9.01
CA SER A 122 -10.56 -5.33 9.77
C SER A 122 -9.34 -4.70 9.10
N LEU A 123 -9.00 -3.48 9.52
CA LEU A 123 -7.81 -2.78 9.04
C LEU A 123 -6.53 -3.51 9.43
N GLU A 124 -6.47 -4.09 10.62
CA GLU A 124 -5.32 -4.84 11.13
C GLU A 124 -5.07 -6.11 10.29
N GLN A 125 -6.15 -6.78 9.86
CA GLN A 125 -6.07 -7.90 8.94
C GLN A 125 -5.51 -7.47 7.57
N LEU A 126 -5.99 -6.34 7.03
CA LEU A 126 -5.50 -5.77 5.78
C LEU A 126 -4.01 -5.42 5.86
N GLN A 127 -3.61 -4.71 6.94
CA GLN A 127 -2.23 -4.35 7.22
C GLN A 127 -1.35 -5.59 7.32
N SER A 128 -1.77 -6.59 8.09
CA SER A 128 -1.04 -7.83 8.32
C SER A 128 -0.82 -8.59 7.01
N TYR A 129 -1.87 -8.73 6.20
CA TYR A 129 -1.80 -9.35 4.89
C TYR A 129 -0.78 -8.65 3.97
N PHE A 130 -0.89 -7.33 3.82
CA PHE A 130 0.01 -6.58 2.93
C PHE A 130 1.43 -6.46 3.46
N VAL A 131 1.64 -6.38 4.79
CA VAL A 131 2.99 -6.43 5.38
C VAL A 131 3.68 -7.73 5.03
N TRP A 132 3.01 -8.88 5.21
CA TRP A 132 3.57 -10.18 4.82
C TRP A 132 3.84 -10.23 3.32
N ARG A 133 2.83 -9.94 2.49
CA ARG A 133 2.91 -10.12 1.05
C ARG A 133 3.94 -9.20 0.40
N LEU A 134 3.96 -7.92 0.77
CA LEU A 134 4.93 -6.97 0.23
C LEU A 134 6.35 -7.28 0.69
N SER A 135 6.52 -7.78 1.93
CA SER A 135 7.84 -8.16 2.41
C SER A 135 8.41 -9.36 1.67
N GLU A 136 7.57 -10.35 1.34
CA GLU A 136 7.96 -11.48 0.50
C GLU A 136 8.32 -11.06 -0.92
N MET A 137 7.50 -10.20 -1.53
CA MET A 137 7.68 -9.79 -2.93
C MET A 137 8.87 -8.86 -3.19
N ASN A 138 9.25 -8.03 -2.20
CA ASN A 138 10.27 -6.99 -2.39
C ASN A 138 11.57 -7.27 -1.61
N GLU A 139 11.66 -8.40 -0.90
CA GLU A 139 12.80 -8.73 -0.05
C GLU A 139 13.16 -7.62 0.97
N SER A 140 12.18 -6.79 1.34
CA SER A 140 12.33 -5.65 2.25
C SER A 140 11.30 -5.75 3.35
N ARG A 141 11.67 -5.35 4.57
CA ARG A 141 10.72 -5.28 5.69
C ARG A 141 9.72 -4.15 5.49
N PHE A 142 8.43 -4.45 5.57
CA PHE A 142 7.35 -3.46 5.63
C PHE A 142 6.79 -3.34 7.05
N LEU A 143 6.37 -2.14 7.43
CA LEU A 143 5.65 -1.84 8.67
C LEU A 143 4.49 -0.88 8.39
N VAL A 144 3.52 -0.83 9.31
CA VAL A 144 2.49 0.22 9.30
C VAL A 144 3.15 1.58 9.54
N ALA A 145 2.85 2.55 8.68
CA ALA A 145 3.47 3.86 8.74
C ALA A 145 3.10 4.60 10.03
N LYS A 146 4.11 5.23 10.64
CA LYS A 146 3.94 6.11 11.81
C LYS A 146 3.99 7.58 11.39
N SER A 147 3.19 8.39 12.07
CA SER A 147 3.24 9.85 11.94
C SER A 147 4.44 10.40 12.72
N HIS A 148 5.11 11.40 12.16
CA HIS A 148 6.10 12.21 12.89
C HIS A 148 5.45 13.22 13.85
N LYS A 149 4.11 13.28 13.88
CA LYS A 149 3.27 14.05 14.80
C LYS A 149 2.12 13.15 15.29
N PRO A 150 2.42 12.13 16.11
CA PRO A 150 1.43 11.13 16.52
C PRO A 150 0.26 11.74 17.29
N ASP A 151 0.47 12.87 17.98
CA ASP A 151 -0.59 13.59 18.71
C ASP A 151 -1.58 14.34 17.78
N ASN A 152 -1.27 14.45 16.49
CA ASN A 152 -2.08 15.20 15.53
C ASN A 152 -2.85 14.28 14.56
N TYR A 153 -2.22 13.20 14.11
CA TYR A 153 -2.81 12.29 13.11
C TYR A 153 -2.14 10.92 13.07
N SER A 154 -2.90 9.92 12.60
CA SER A 154 -2.46 8.56 12.30
C SER A 154 -2.16 8.36 10.81
N MET A 155 -1.26 7.42 10.50
CA MET A 155 -0.94 6.99 9.14
C MET A 155 -1.21 5.48 8.94
N SER A 156 -2.15 4.91 9.71
CA SER A 156 -2.51 3.48 9.68
C SER A 156 -2.99 2.97 8.31
N SER A 157 -3.42 3.85 7.42
CA SER A 157 -3.82 3.51 6.04
C SER A 157 -2.64 3.33 5.07
N TYR A 158 -1.39 3.39 5.56
CA TYR A 158 -0.18 3.23 4.76
C TYR A 158 0.78 2.22 5.37
N LEU A 159 1.52 1.56 4.49
CA LEU A 159 2.70 0.76 4.84
C LEU A 159 3.95 1.44 4.30
N VAL A 160 5.07 1.24 4.98
CA VAL A 160 6.37 1.77 4.56
C VAL A 160 7.44 0.68 4.62
N SER A 161 8.28 0.64 3.60
CA SER A 161 9.42 -0.28 3.52
C SER A 161 10.67 0.32 4.16
N GLU A 162 11.58 -0.54 4.59
CA GLU A 162 12.88 -0.12 5.14
C GLU A 162 13.77 0.59 4.11
N ASP A 163 13.57 0.33 2.81
CA ASP A 163 14.25 1.04 1.71
C ASP A 163 13.56 2.36 1.31
N GLY A 164 12.49 2.72 1.99
CA GLY A 164 11.86 4.03 1.89
C GLY A 164 10.70 4.15 0.91
N VAL A 165 10.07 3.03 0.53
CA VAL A 165 8.89 3.00 -0.35
C VAL A 165 7.62 3.08 0.50
N VAL A 166 6.63 3.87 0.06
CA VAL A 166 5.33 4.00 0.74
C VAL A 166 4.21 3.36 -0.09
N PHE A 167 3.39 2.52 0.53
CA PHE A 167 2.25 1.82 -0.07
C PHE A 167 0.94 2.26 0.58
N GLY A 168 -0.07 2.63 -0.22
CA GLY A 168 -1.41 2.97 0.27
C GLY A 168 -2.31 1.75 0.31
N LEU A 169 -2.92 1.44 1.46
CA LEU A 169 -3.76 0.26 1.64
C LEU A 169 -5.09 0.37 0.90
N GLU A 170 -5.74 1.53 0.94
CA GLU A 170 -7.03 1.76 0.27
C GLU A 170 -6.91 1.69 -1.25
N SER A 171 -5.88 2.35 -1.80
CA SER A 171 -5.64 2.39 -3.24
C SER A 171 -4.87 1.18 -3.77
N LYS A 172 -4.29 0.36 -2.89
CA LYS A 172 -3.47 -0.82 -3.21
C LYS A 172 -2.32 -0.52 -4.18
N ILE A 173 -1.74 0.69 -4.09
CA ILE A 173 -0.63 1.14 -4.95
C ILE A 173 0.55 1.69 -4.15
N PHE A 174 1.73 1.60 -4.75
CA PHE A 174 2.90 2.36 -4.31
C PHE A 174 2.73 3.84 -4.64
N LEU A 175 2.92 4.70 -3.63
CA LEU A 175 2.80 6.13 -3.83
C LEU A 175 4.03 6.67 -4.54
N SER A 176 3.79 7.54 -5.52
CA SER A 176 4.86 8.24 -6.22
C SER A 176 5.03 9.66 -5.70
N PRO A 177 6.25 10.10 -5.37
CA PRO A 177 6.51 11.48 -4.98
C PRO A 177 6.04 12.48 -6.05
N LYS A 178 5.50 13.61 -5.60
CA LYS A 178 5.15 14.72 -6.51
C LYS A 178 6.40 15.21 -7.24
N LYS A 179 6.29 15.39 -8.55
CA LYS A 179 7.32 16.08 -9.35
C LYS A 179 7.33 17.56 -8.93
N GLY A 180 8.43 18.03 -8.35
CA GLY A 180 8.55 19.41 -7.88
C GLY A 180 9.99 19.86 -7.76
N LYS A 181 10.19 21.15 -7.48
CA LYS A 181 11.52 21.77 -7.28
C LYS A 181 12.20 21.38 -5.96
N SER A 182 11.45 20.73 -5.06
CA SER A 182 12.00 20.25 -3.78
C SER A 182 13.07 19.18 -4.04
N ILE A 183 14.22 19.33 -3.37
CA ILE A 183 15.26 18.30 -3.36
C ILE A 183 14.76 17.00 -2.72
N TYR A 184 13.83 17.12 -1.75
CA TYR A 184 13.20 16.00 -1.06
C TYR A 184 11.95 15.51 -1.78
N ALA A 185 11.75 14.19 -1.74
CA ALA A 185 10.52 13.55 -2.16
C ALA A 185 9.36 13.91 -1.21
N CYS A 186 8.26 14.45 -1.77
CA CYS A 186 7.05 14.81 -1.05
C CYS A 186 5.86 13.98 -1.53
N LEU A 187 5.06 13.48 -0.59
CA LEU A 187 3.85 12.70 -0.82
C LEU A 187 2.62 13.49 -0.36
N SER A 188 1.51 13.28 -1.06
CA SER A 188 0.18 13.75 -0.66
C SER A 188 -0.55 12.56 -0.08
N VAL A 189 -0.90 12.61 1.20
CA VAL A 189 -1.52 11.50 1.91
C VAL A 189 -2.76 11.98 2.64
N VAL A 190 -3.82 11.16 2.62
CA VAL A 190 -4.99 11.31 3.47
C VAL A 190 -4.70 10.63 4.81
N VAL A 191 -4.80 11.35 5.91
CA VAL A 191 -4.53 10.87 7.27
C VAL A 191 -5.77 10.97 8.12
N ASP A 192 -5.87 10.10 9.12
CA ASP A 192 -6.91 10.14 10.13
C ASP A 192 -6.46 11.07 11.26
N LEU A 193 -7.23 12.12 11.53
CA LEU A 193 -6.99 13.04 12.63
C LEU A 193 -7.40 12.40 13.95
N ILE A 194 -6.77 12.82 15.05
CA ILE A 194 -7.09 12.29 16.39
C ILE A 194 -8.53 12.64 16.82
N ASP A 195 -9.13 13.69 16.26
CA ASP A 195 -10.54 14.07 16.49
C ASP A 195 -11.55 13.23 15.68
N GLY A 196 -11.08 12.22 14.91
CA GLY A 196 -11.90 11.37 14.06
C GLY A 196 -12.13 11.90 12.65
N GLY A 197 -11.63 13.10 12.32
CA GLY A 197 -11.67 13.64 10.97
C GLY A 197 -10.66 12.99 10.01
N LYS A 198 -10.74 13.37 8.73
CA LYS A 198 -9.71 13.05 7.72
C LYS A 198 -9.14 14.34 7.15
N ALA A 199 -7.83 14.36 6.88
CA ALA A 199 -7.16 15.50 6.25
C ALA A 199 -6.19 15.05 5.17
N THR A 200 -6.06 15.83 4.10
CA THR A 200 -4.97 15.65 3.14
C THR A 200 -3.78 16.50 3.55
N ILE A 201 -2.63 15.88 3.79
CA ILE A 201 -1.38 16.57 4.13
C ILE A 201 -0.31 16.32 3.06
N ASN A 202 0.60 17.28 2.92
CA ASN A 202 1.86 17.07 2.20
C ASN A 202 2.94 16.75 3.22
N THR A 203 3.57 15.59 3.09
CA THR A 203 4.65 15.16 3.99
C THR A 203 5.86 14.69 3.19
N LYS A 204 7.04 14.69 3.81
CA LYS A 204 8.28 14.21 3.18
C LYS A 204 8.42 12.71 3.42
N GLU A 205 8.85 11.98 2.40
CA GLU A 205 8.97 10.52 2.46
C GLU A 205 9.92 10.06 3.58
N HIS A 206 11.11 10.68 3.70
CA HIS A 206 12.07 10.35 4.77
C HIS A 206 11.52 10.57 6.19
N LEU A 207 10.57 11.50 6.39
CA LEU A 207 9.95 11.69 7.71
C LEU A 207 9.08 10.50 8.09
N ILE A 208 8.34 9.94 7.13
CA ILE A 208 7.51 8.75 7.34
C ILE A 208 8.41 7.55 7.68
N VAL A 209 9.48 7.36 6.89
CA VAL A 209 10.41 6.24 7.08
C VAL A 209 11.10 6.35 8.44
N ALA A 210 11.66 7.52 8.79
CA ALA A 210 12.34 7.73 10.06
C ALA A 210 11.38 7.60 11.25
N ALA A 211 10.16 8.13 11.17
CA ALA A 211 9.16 7.95 12.23
C ALA A 211 8.78 6.48 12.44
N THR A 212 8.84 5.66 11.39
CA THR A 212 8.44 4.25 11.46
C THR A 212 9.56 3.33 11.91
N PHE A 213 10.80 3.54 11.44
CA PHE A 213 11.93 2.65 11.67
C PHE A 213 12.99 3.20 12.64
N ARG A 214 12.92 4.48 13.00
CA ARG A 214 13.88 5.19 13.88
C ARG A 214 13.16 6.00 14.96
N GLU A 215 12.10 5.42 15.53
CA GLU A 215 11.24 6.08 16.51
C GLU A 215 12.00 6.53 17.76
N GLU A 216 13.01 5.76 18.17
CA GLU A 216 13.86 6.05 19.33
C GLU A 216 14.58 7.40 19.26
N GLY A 217 14.84 7.90 18.04
CA GLY A 217 15.49 9.18 17.82
C GLY A 217 14.53 10.37 17.81
N MET A 218 13.23 10.13 17.62
CA MET A 218 12.23 11.17 17.41
C MET A 218 12.01 12.00 18.69
N GLY A 219 11.87 13.31 18.55
CA GLY A 219 11.60 14.18 19.70
C GLY A 219 11.49 15.66 19.34
N PRO A 220 11.08 16.50 20.31
CA PRO A 220 10.96 17.94 20.11
C PRO A 220 12.28 18.57 19.65
N GLY A 221 12.21 19.44 18.63
CA GLY A 221 13.37 20.16 18.12
C GLY A 221 14.33 19.33 17.26
N LYS A 222 14.03 18.06 16.99
CA LYS A 222 14.84 17.21 16.12
C LYS A 222 14.33 17.20 14.68
N GLU A 223 15.27 17.05 13.74
CA GLU A 223 15.03 16.91 12.32
C GLU A 223 15.72 15.66 11.78
N VAL A 224 15.16 15.09 10.70
CA VAL A 224 15.75 13.93 10.03
C VAL A 224 16.89 14.38 9.13
N HIS A 225 18.03 13.73 9.30
CA HIS A 225 19.23 13.92 8.51
C HIS A 225 19.55 12.67 7.67
N HIS A 226 19.99 12.90 6.43
CA HIS A 226 20.50 11.88 5.52
C HIS A 226 22.01 11.72 5.71
N ILE A 227 22.45 10.57 6.21
CA ILE A 227 23.85 10.29 6.56
C ILE A 227 24.78 10.43 5.34
N ASP A 228 24.33 9.98 4.17
CA ASP A 228 25.08 10.08 2.92
C ASP A 228 24.97 11.45 2.22
N GLY A 229 24.20 12.38 2.77
CA GLY A 229 23.92 13.69 2.17
C GLY A 229 23.06 13.65 0.90
N ASN A 230 22.53 12.50 0.49
CA ASN A 230 21.66 12.34 -0.66
C ASN A 230 20.17 12.37 -0.22
N PRO A 231 19.43 13.46 -0.52
CA PRO A 231 18.03 13.62 -0.09
C PRO A 231 17.04 12.67 -0.79
N ARG A 232 17.52 11.85 -1.75
CA ARG A 232 16.74 10.82 -2.45
C ARG A 232 16.96 9.41 -1.89
N ASN A 233 17.99 9.19 -1.08
CA ASN A 233 18.23 7.91 -0.43
C ASN A 233 17.45 7.85 0.89
N ASN A 234 16.18 7.44 0.80
CA ASN A 234 15.27 7.41 1.95
C ASN A 234 15.31 6.09 2.74
N ALA A 235 16.30 5.23 2.51
CA ALA A 235 16.44 3.99 3.27
C ALA A 235 16.61 4.28 4.78
N ALA A 236 15.94 3.54 5.65
CA ALA A 236 15.95 3.79 7.09
C ALA A 236 17.35 3.72 7.72
N ARG A 237 18.27 2.96 7.13
CA ARG A 237 19.70 2.92 7.53
C ARG A 237 20.47 4.20 7.22
N ASN A 238 19.96 5.04 6.31
CA ASN A 238 20.54 6.31 5.91
C ASN A 238 19.94 7.50 6.67
N LEU A 239 18.96 7.27 7.56
CA LEU A 239 18.24 8.33 8.26
C LEU A 239 18.55 8.32 9.75
N VAL A 240 18.75 9.50 10.32
CA VAL A 240 18.95 9.71 11.76
C VAL A 240 18.26 10.99 12.21
N TRP A 241 17.74 11.03 13.43
CA TRP A 241 17.18 12.23 14.03
C TRP A 241 18.27 13.02 14.75
N LEU A 242 18.45 14.29 14.39
CA LEU A 242 19.44 15.19 14.98
C LEU A 242 18.77 16.46 15.50
N THR A 243 19.32 17.07 16.55
CA THR A 243 19.00 18.46 16.88
C THR A 243 19.59 19.40 15.83
N LYS A 244 19.14 20.66 15.83
CA LYS A 244 19.69 21.68 14.93
C LYS A 244 21.19 21.87 15.15
N GLU A 245 21.65 21.86 16.40
CA GLU A 245 23.06 22.00 16.77
C GLU A 245 23.89 20.82 16.23
N GLU A 246 23.42 19.58 16.42
CA GLU A 246 24.05 18.38 15.90
C GLU A 246 24.12 18.40 14.36
N HIS A 247 23.02 18.78 13.71
CA HIS A 247 22.95 18.88 12.26
C HIS A 247 23.96 19.90 11.72
N MET A 248 24.08 21.08 12.33
CA MET A 248 25.10 22.06 11.96
C MET A 248 26.52 21.53 12.18
N GLN A 249 26.79 20.83 13.28
CA GLN A 249 28.11 20.26 13.55
C GLN A 249 28.53 19.27 12.47
N VAL A 250 27.62 18.38 12.05
CA VAL A 250 27.86 17.43 10.95
C VAL A 250 28.19 18.17 9.65
N HIS A 251 27.42 19.22 9.30
CA HIS A 251 27.69 20.02 8.09
C HIS A 251 28.97 20.85 8.16
N HIS A 252 29.32 21.40 9.32
CA HIS A 252 30.57 22.14 9.52
C HIS A 252 31.80 21.23 9.38
N GLY A 253 31.73 20.00 9.89
CA GLY A 253 32.77 18.99 9.70
C GLY A 253 33.01 18.62 8.23
N ILE A 254 31.93 18.60 7.43
CA ILE A 254 31.99 18.31 5.98
C ILE A 254 32.53 19.52 5.18
N CYS A 255 32.18 20.75 5.58
CA CYS A 255 32.56 21.96 4.85
C CYS A 255 34.06 22.29 4.95
N HIS A 256 34.71 21.94 6.08
CA HIS A 256 36.16 22.14 6.23
C HIS A 256 37.03 21.17 5.42
N GLN A 257 36.48 20.06 4.92
CA GLN A 257 37.23 19.17 4.02
C GLN A 257 37.22 19.65 2.56
N ARG A 258 36.25 20.46 2.14
CA ARG A 258 36.17 20.95 0.76
C ARG A 258 37.13 22.10 0.43
N HIS A 259 37.64 22.82 1.43
CA HIS A 259 38.59 23.91 1.19
C HIS A 259 40.04 23.45 0.98
N ASN A 260 40.41 22.24 1.42
CA ASN A 260 41.76 21.71 1.22
C ASN A 260 41.92 20.84 -0.04
N ALA A 261 40.83 20.58 -0.77
CA ALA A 261 40.86 19.91 -2.07
C ALA A 261 40.56 20.88 -3.22
N ARG A 262 41.11 22.11 -3.16
CA ARG A 262 41.29 22.91 -4.37
C ARG A 262 42.21 22.12 -5.31
N ARG A 263 41.62 21.34 -6.22
CA ARG A 263 42.30 20.99 -7.46
C ARG A 263 42.82 22.31 -8.04
N PRO A 264 44.12 22.46 -8.32
CA PRO A 264 44.62 23.66 -8.96
C PRO A 264 43.81 23.90 -10.23
N VAL A 265 43.18 25.07 -10.32
CA VAL A 265 42.55 25.51 -11.56
C VAL A 265 43.71 25.79 -12.51
N MET A 266 43.89 24.94 -13.53
CA MET A 266 44.76 25.25 -14.66
C MET A 266 44.18 26.48 -15.37
N MET A 267 44.75 27.66 -15.08
CA MET A 267 44.56 28.83 -15.94
C MET A 267 45.34 28.59 -17.23
N TYR A 268 44.64 28.30 -18.31
CA TYR A 268 45.22 28.44 -19.64
C TYR A 268 45.47 29.93 -19.88
N HIS A 269 46.75 30.33 -19.93
CA HIS A 269 47.12 31.61 -20.53
C HIS A 269 46.85 31.50 -22.02
N PHE A 270 45.77 32.14 -22.47
CA PHE A 270 45.49 32.30 -23.89
C PHE A 270 46.51 33.31 -24.44
N GLN A 271 47.58 32.83 -25.06
CA GLN A 271 48.41 33.65 -25.94
C GLN A 271 47.68 33.71 -27.29
N PRO A 272 47.22 34.88 -27.76
CA PRO A 272 46.73 34.99 -29.12
C PRO A 272 47.92 34.81 -30.07
N ASP A 273 47.88 33.77 -30.90
CA ASP A 273 48.81 33.60 -32.01
C ASP A 273 48.64 34.76 -32.99
N VAL A 274 49.56 35.72 -32.94
CA VAL A 274 49.70 36.79 -33.92
C VAL A 274 50.47 36.23 -35.12
N GLU A 275 49.87 35.32 -35.88
CA GLU A 275 50.45 34.90 -37.17
C GLU A 275 49.43 34.47 -38.24
N LEU A 276 48.14 34.81 -38.09
CA LEU A 276 47.10 34.49 -39.07
C LEU A 276 46.34 35.71 -39.63
N LEU A 277 47.06 36.80 -39.88
CA LEU A 277 46.62 37.86 -40.81
C LEU A 277 47.82 38.38 -41.61
N LYS A 278 48.16 37.64 -42.66
CA LYS A 278 48.79 38.15 -43.88
C LYS A 278 47.77 38.05 -45.01
#